data_AF-A0A0F8Z2S4-F1
#
_entry.id   AF-A0A0F8Z2S4-F1
#
_cell.length_a   1.000
_cell.length_b   1.000
_cell.length_c   1.000
_cell.angle_alpha   90.00
_cell.angle_beta   90.00
_cell.angle_gamma   90.00
#
_symmetry.space_group_name_H-M   'P 1'
#
loop_
_entity.id
_entity.type
_entity.pdbx_description
1 polymer ?
#
loop_
_entity_poly.entity_id
_entity_poly.type
_entity_poly.pdbx_seq_one_letter_code
_entity_poly.pdbx_strand_id
1 'polypeptide(L)'
;MTVDIIHADAREGLARFPDGHFHACVTSPPYWGLRDYGLEPTVWGPDCEHEWGESLTSYQRGKVGSESTLEGGSQRPESDDGAQSIGQGVFCRRCNAWRGTLGLEPTPELYVEHLVSVMREVRRTLRDDGTLWLNLGDSYTSGCRDYRDPGKRLNSDGRLDGLEKKGA
;
A
#
# COMPACT_ATOMS: atom_id res chain seq x y z
N MET A 1 28.50 -4.19 22.18
CA MET A 1 27.29 -3.76 21.46
C MET A 1 26.24 -4.81 21.67
N THR A 2 25.09 -4.43 22.23
CA THR A 2 23.91 -5.29 22.39
C THR A 2 22.89 -4.91 21.33
N VAL A 3 22.17 -5.90 20.80
CA VAL A 3 21.10 -5.71 19.81
C VAL A 3 19.85 -6.36 20.39
N ASP A 4 18.77 -5.59 20.45
CA ASP A 4 17.47 -6.05 20.94
C ASP A 4 16.49 -6.16 19.76
N ILE A 5 15.79 -7.30 19.68
CA ILE A 5 14.72 -7.53 18.71
C ILE A 5 13.40 -7.57 19.47
N ILE A 6 12.52 -6.63 19.17
CA ILE A 6 11.20 -6.52 19.79
C ILE A 6 10.16 -6.96 18.76
N HIS A 7 9.47 -8.06 19.06
CA HIS A 7 8.33 -8.53 18.28
C HIS A 7 7.03 -8.02 18.94
N ALA A 8 6.43 -6.99 18.34
CA ALA A 8 5.20 -6.36 18.83
C ALA A 8 4.54 -5.51 17.72
N ASP A 9 3.29 -5.09 17.94
CA ASP A 9 2.75 -3.92 17.25
C ASP A 9 3.68 -2.72 17.52
N ALA A 10 3.98 -1.93 16.49
CA ALA A 10 4.95 -0.83 16.61
C ALA A 10 4.52 0.21 17.68
N ARG A 11 3.22 0.46 17.84
CA ARG A 11 2.68 1.39 18.85
C ARG A 11 2.97 0.87 20.25
N GLU A 12 2.72 -0.42 20.49
CA GLU A 12 3.00 -1.07 21.78
C GLU A 12 4.50 -1.24 22.04
N GLY A 13 5.30 -1.50 21.01
CA GLY A 13 6.74 -1.63 21.10
C GLY A 13 7.40 -0.30 21.49
N LEU A 14 7.02 0.79 20.82
CA LEU A 14 7.51 2.14 21.09
C LEU A 14 7.06 2.67 22.45
N ALA A 15 5.85 2.30 22.91
CA ALA A 15 5.34 2.67 24.24
C ALA A 15 6.22 2.17 25.40
N ARG A 16 7.07 1.17 25.18
CA ARG A 16 8.01 0.65 26.20
C ARG A 16 9.19 1.58 26.48
N PHE A 17 9.41 2.55 25.61
CA PHE A 17 10.55 3.48 25.70
C PHE A 17 10.09 4.86 26.17
N PRO A 18 10.93 5.55 26.98
CA PRO A 18 10.65 6.90 27.40
C PRO A 18 10.70 7.88 26.22
N ASP A 19 10.25 9.10 26.45
CA ASP A 19 10.34 10.18 25.47
C ASP A 19 11.82 10.53 25.21
N GLY A 20 12.15 10.92 23.98
CA GLY A 20 13.52 11.31 23.63
C GLY A 20 14.57 10.20 23.82
N HIS A 21 14.19 8.94 23.59
CA HIS A 21 15.06 7.78 23.76
C HIS A 21 15.99 7.52 22.57
N PHE A 22 15.49 7.62 21.33
CA PHE A 22 16.24 7.26 20.12
C PHE A 22 16.91 8.45 19.45
N HIS A 23 18.12 8.25 18.94
CA HIS A 23 18.84 9.24 18.12
C HIS A 23 18.40 9.20 16.65
N ALA A 24 18.00 8.03 16.16
CA ALA A 24 17.57 7.86 14.79
C ALA A 24 16.48 6.79 14.71
N CYS A 25 15.47 7.05 13.88
CA CYS A 25 14.46 6.07 13.50
C CYS A 25 14.47 5.91 11.98
N VAL A 26 14.46 4.67 11.51
CA VAL A 26 14.38 4.32 10.09
C VAL A 26 13.21 3.38 9.92
N THR A 27 12.27 3.72 9.04
CA THR A 27 11.05 2.92 8.88
C THR A 27 10.51 2.94 7.45
N SER A 28 9.87 1.84 7.07
CA SER A 28 9.23 1.60 5.78
C SER A 28 7.85 0.96 6.01
N PRO A 29 6.85 1.73 6.46
CA PRO A 29 5.51 1.20 6.69
C PRO A 29 4.90 0.69 5.37
N PRO A 30 3.89 -0.19 5.42
CA PRO A 30 3.19 -0.66 4.24
C PRO A 30 2.68 0.51 3.39
N TYR A 31 2.88 0.43 2.07
CA TYR A 31 2.36 1.44 1.14
C TYR A 31 0.88 1.20 0.92
N TRP A 32 0.11 2.28 0.84
CA TRP A 32 -1.34 2.17 0.73
C TRP A 32 -1.77 1.46 -0.56
N GLY A 33 -2.65 0.47 -0.42
CA GLY A 33 -3.26 -0.28 -1.51
C GLY A 33 -2.35 -1.23 -2.27
N LEU A 34 -1.09 -1.45 -1.84
CA LEU A 34 -0.11 -2.17 -2.65
C LEU A 34 0.06 -3.65 -2.28
N ARG A 35 0.09 -3.98 -0.98
CA ARG A 35 0.41 -5.34 -0.50
C ARG A 35 -0.48 -5.76 0.66
N ASP A 36 -0.94 -6.99 0.60
CA ASP A 36 -1.48 -7.72 1.74
C ASP A 36 -0.44 -8.74 2.23
N TYR A 37 -0.09 -8.65 3.51
CA TYR A 37 0.90 -9.52 4.16
C TYR A 37 0.26 -10.71 4.89
N GLY A 38 -1.07 -10.85 4.83
CA GLY A 38 -1.80 -11.93 5.52
C GLY A 38 -1.68 -11.86 7.04
N LEU A 39 -1.54 -10.65 7.58
CA LEU A 39 -1.45 -10.43 9.03
C LEU A 39 -2.85 -10.43 9.65
N GLU A 40 -2.92 -10.80 10.92
CA GLU A 40 -4.15 -10.68 11.69
C GLU A 40 -4.60 -9.21 11.77
N PRO A 41 -5.88 -8.89 11.55
CA PRO A 41 -6.39 -7.53 11.62
C PRO A 41 -6.22 -6.93 13.02
N THR A 42 -5.67 -5.72 13.08
CA THR A 42 -5.59 -4.90 14.30
C THR A 42 -6.71 -3.87 14.32
N VAL A 43 -7.03 -3.36 15.51
CA VAL A 43 -8.06 -2.32 15.70
C VAL A 43 -7.41 -0.94 15.74
N TRP A 44 -8.06 0.00 15.08
CA TRP A 44 -7.63 1.38 14.92
C TRP A 44 -8.79 2.33 15.21
N GLY A 45 -8.53 3.39 15.96
CA GLY A 45 -9.54 4.37 16.37
C GLY A 45 -9.90 4.28 17.85
N PRO A 46 -11.08 4.79 18.26
CA PRO A 46 -11.48 4.86 19.66
C PRO A 46 -11.60 3.49 20.32
N ASP A 47 -11.21 3.42 21.59
CA ASP A 47 -11.40 2.22 22.41
C ASP A 47 -12.86 2.11 22.85
N CYS A 48 -13.50 0.98 22.53
CA CYS A 48 -14.87 0.71 22.93
C CYS A 48 -15.10 -0.81 23.03
N GLU A 49 -16.22 -1.24 23.65
CA GLU A 49 -16.68 -2.62 23.53
C GLU A 49 -17.13 -2.88 22.08
N HIS A 50 -16.17 -3.26 21.23
CA HIS A 50 -16.37 -3.31 19.79
C HIS A 50 -17.45 -4.32 19.38
N GLU A 51 -18.30 -3.90 18.44
CA GLU A 51 -19.33 -4.73 17.83
C GLU A 51 -19.15 -4.68 16.31
N TRP A 52 -18.77 -5.81 15.72
CA TRP A 52 -18.43 -5.91 14.30
C TRP A 52 -19.62 -6.47 13.51
N GLY A 53 -19.83 -5.95 12.29
CA GLY A 53 -20.83 -6.50 11.38
C GLY A 53 -20.40 -7.84 10.75
N GLU A 54 -21.30 -8.47 10.00
CA GLU A 54 -20.97 -9.66 9.24
C GLU A 54 -19.93 -9.34 8.15
N SER A 55 -18.81 -10.06 8.15
CA SER A 55 -17.83 -9.99 7.06
C SER A 55 -18.42 -10.66 5.83
N LEU A 56 -18.90 -9.86 4.88
CA LEU A 56 -19.12 -10.35 3.52
C LEU A 56 -17.74 -10.59 2.89
N THR A 57 -17.38 -11.85 2.73
CA THR A 57 -16.18 -12.29 2.00
C THR A 57 -16.42 -12.18 0.49
N SER A 58 -16.58 -10.97 -0.05
CA SER A 58 -16.57 -10.78 -1.51
C SER A 58 -15.17 -10.44 -2.00
N TYR A 59 -14.24 -11.40 -1.93
CA TYR A 59 -13.11 -11.41 -2.86
C TYR A 59 -13.61 -11.90 -4.22
N GLN A 60 -14.25 -11.02 -5.00
CA GLN A 60 -14.56 -11.35 -6.39
C GLN A 60 -13.28 -11.20 -7.23
N ARG A 61 -12.46 -12.25 -7.22
CA ARG A 61 -11.49 -12.46 -8.29
C ARG A 61 -12.27 -12.63 -9.58
N GLY A 62 -12.19 -11.65 -10.48
CA GLY A 62 -12.79 -11.70 -11.80
C GLY A 62 -12.52 -13.06 -12.46
N LYS A 63 -13.57 -13.86 -12.61
CA LYS A 63 -13.54 -15.12 -13.35
C LYS A 63 -13.53 -14.73 -14.83
N VAL A 64 -12.35 -14.52 -15.42
CA VAL A 64 -12.25 -14.35 -16.87
C VAL A 64 -12.48 -15.72 -17.48
N GLY A 65 -13.68 -15.91 -18.03
CA GLY A 65 -14.05 -17.09 -18.79
C GLY A 65 -13.09 -17.27 -19.96
N SER A 66 -12.54 -18.47 -20.09
CA SER A 66 -11.81 -18.88 -21.28
C SER A 66 -12.84 -19.21 -22.37
N GLU A 67 -13.26 -18.22 -23.14
CA GLU A 67 -13.84 -18.45 -24.46
C GLU A 67 -13.31 -17.42 -25.44
N SER A 68 -12.65 -17.92 -26.48
CA SER A 68 -12.10 -17.16 -27.59
C SER A 68 -13.23 -16.69 -28.51
N THR A 69 -13.30 -15.40 -28.83
CA THR A 69 -13.80 -14.96 -30.14
C THR A 69 -13.02 -13.70 -30.53
N LEU A 70 -12.23 -13.86 -31.59
CA LEU A 70 -11.64 -12.76 -32.35
C LEU A 70 -12.81 -11.99 -32.98
N GLU A 71 -12.96 -10.71 -32.68
CA GLU A 71 -13.14 -9.61 -33.65
C GLU A 71 -13.52 -8.28 -32.96
N GLY A 72 -12.80 -7.23 -33.37
CA GLY A 72 -13.41 -5.96 -33.75
C GLY A 72 -14.20 -5.15 -32.71
N GLY A 73 -13.48 -4.26 -32.02
CA GLY A 73 -13.92 -2.89 -31.72
C GLY A 73 -15.14 -2.69 -30.81
N SER A 74 -14.94 -2.07 -29.66
CA SER A 74 -15.83 -1.03 -29.09
C SER A 74 -15.23 -0.46 -27.80
N GLN A 75 -15.29 0.87 -27.70
CA GLN A 75 -15.40 1.71 -26.49
C GLN A 75 -14.67 1.24 -25.23
N ARG A 76 -13.64 2.00 -24.82
CA ARG A 76 -13.06 1.90 -23.47
C ARG A 76 -14.18 2.06 -22.45
N PRO A 77 -14.44 1.06 -21.58
CA PRO A 77 -15.19 1.31 -20.37
C PRO A 77 -14.37 2.30 -19.54
N GLU A 78 -15.06 3.31 -19.01
CA GLU A 78 -14.50 4.22 -18.03
C GLU A 78 -13.90 3.40 -16.88
N SER A 79 -12.76 3.86 -16.38
CA SER A 79 -12.02 3.26 -15.28
C SER A 79 -12.94 3.01 -14.10
N ASP A 80 -13.28 1.74 -13.88
CA ASP A 80 -13.78 1.24 -12.61
C ASP A 80 -12.59 1.33 -11.63
N ASP A 81 -12.48 2.49 -10.99
CA ASP A 81 -11.60 2.73 -9.85
C ASP A 81 -11.86 1.64 -8.84
N GLY A 82 -10.91 0.70 -8.73
CA GLY A 82 -11.05 -0.58 -8.05
C GLY A 82 -11.81 -0.45 -6.73
N ALA A 83 -13.13 -0.70 -6.81
CA ALA A 83 -14.00 -0.70 -5.66
C ALA A 83 -13.66 -1.94 -4.83
N GLN A 84 -12.71 -1.79 -3.92
CA GLN A 84 -12.55 -2.72 -2.81
C GLN A 84 -13.91 -2.74 -2.09
N SER A 85 -14.61 -3.87 -2.15
CA SER A 85 -15.91 -4.00 -1.50
C SER A 85 -15.74 -3.74 0.00
N ILE A 86 -16.13 -2.55 0.46
CA ILE A 86 -16.11 -2.16 1.87
C ILE A 86 -17.21 -2.98 2.57
N GLY A 87 -16.85 -4.15 3.07
CA GLY A 87 -17.74 -4.94 3.89
C GLY A 87 -18.05 -4.16 5.17
N GLN A 88 -19.33 -4.01 5.53
CA GLN A 88 -19.76 -3.37 6.78
C GLN A 88 -19.23 -4.08 8.06
N GLY A 89 -18.56 -5.23 7.91
CA GLY A 89 -17.92 -5.96 9.00
C GLY A 89 -16.56 -5.43 9.48
N VAL A 90 -15.91 -4.52 8.73
CA VAL A 90 -14.57 -4.00 9.11
C VAL A 90 -14.61 -2.76 9.99
N PHE A 91 -15.78 -2.15 10.17
CA PHE A 91 -15.98 -1.01 11.06
C PHE A 91 -16.85 -1.38 12.26
N CYS A 92 -16.49 -0.86 13.42
CA CYS A 92 -17.25 -1.05 14.64
C CYS A 92 -18.56 -0.27 14.55
N ARG A 93 -19.69 -0.94 14.78
CA ARG A 93 -21.04 -0.34 14.75
C ARG A 93 -21.28 0.71 15.85
N ARG A 94 -20.47 0.70 16.92
CA ARG A 94 -20.63 1.59 18.06
C ARG A 94 -19.74 2.83 17.99
N CYS A 95 -18.46 2.64 17.68
CA CYS A 95 -17.46 3.71 17.75
C CYS A 95 -16.76 4.02 16.42
N ASN A 96 -17.14 3.33 15.34
CA ASN A 96 -16.54 3.49 14.01
C ASN A 96 -15.02 3.21 13.95
N ALA A 97 -14.47 2.54 14.97
CA ALA A 97 -13.12 2.00 14.91
C ALA A 97 -13.00 1.03 13.74
N TRP A 98 -11.87 1.06 13.05
CA TRP A 98 -11.58 0.20 11.92
C TRP A 98 -10.79 -1.03 12.37
N ARG A 99 -11.12 -2.20 11.83
CA ARG A 99 -10.40 -3.45 12.04
C ARG A 99 -9.78 -3.90 10.71
N GLY A 100 -8.47 -3.86 10.64
CA GLY A 100 -7.72 -4.20 9.42
C GLY A 100 -6.21 -4.11 9.62
N THR A 101 -5.47 -4.19 8.53
CA THR A 101 -4.01 -4.16 8.52
C THR A 101 -3.52 -2.87 7.86
N LEU A 102 -2.55 -2.18 8.48
CA LEU A 102 -2.01 -0.92 7.97
C LEU A 102 -1.60 -1.04 6.49
N GLY A 103 -2.07 -0.12 5.65
CA GLY A 103 -1.88 -0.13 4.20
C GLY A 103 -3.08 -0.68 3.42
N LEU A 104 -4.04 -1.36 4.06
CA LEU A 104 -5.28 -1.86 3.45
C LEU A 104 -6.52 -1.09 3.91
N GLU A 105 -6.35 0.15 4.36
CA GLU A 105 -7.45 1.02 4.73
C GLU A 105 -8.37 1.29 3.54
N PRO A 106 -9.70 1.34 3.75
CA PRO A 106 -10.67 1.65 2.70
C PRO A 106 -10.44 2.98 1.98
N THR A 107 -9.83 3.97 2.65
CA THR A 107 -9.56 5.29 2.07
C THR A 107 -8.13 5.74 2.38
N PRO A 108 -7.52 6.56 1.51
CA PRO A 108 -6.19 7.09 1.77
C PRO A 108 -6.16 8.01 2.99
N GLU A 109 -7.25 8.72 3.28
CA GLU A 109 -7.35 9.58 4.47
C GLU A 109 -7.22 8.76 5.76
N LEU A 110 -7.90 7.61 5.83
CA LEU A 110 -7.84 6.72 6.98
C LEU A 110 -6.45 6.09 7.12
N TYR A 111 -5.80 5.73 6.00
CA TYR A 111 -4.41 5.29 6.00
C TYR A 111 -3.47 6.36 6.58
N VAL A 112 -3.61 7.62 6.14
CA VAL A 112 -2.80 8.72 6.64
C VAL A 112 -3.04 8.94 8.14
N GLU A 113 -4.29 8.85 8.59
CA GLU A 113 -4.62 8.95 10.02
C GLU A 113 -3.91 7.88 10.86
N HIS A 114 -3.99 6.62 10.44
CA HIS A 114 -3.34 5.50 11.11
C HIS A 114 -1.81 5.62 11.05
N LEU A 115 -1.26 5.98 9.89
CA LEU A 115 0.17 6.20 9.73
C LEU A 115 0.66 7.31 10.67
N VAL A 116 -0.05 8.42 10.75
CA VAL A 116 0.26 9.52 11.68
C VAL A 116 0.16 9.05 13.13
N SER A 117 -0.78 8.18 13.48
CA SER A 117 -0.85 7.62 14.85
C SER A 117 0.44 6.89 15.24
N VAL A 118 1.04 6.13 14.31
CA VAL A 118 2.33 5.46 14.54
C VAL A 118 3.47 6.48 14.57
N MET A 119 3.47 7.45 13.65
CA MET A 119 4.52 8.47 13.58
C MET A 119 4.52 9.41 14.80
N ARG A 120 3.38 9.58 15.48
CA ARG A 120 3.32 10.30 16.77
C ARG A 120 4.13 9.57 17.85
N GLU A 121 4.03 8.24 17.94
CA GLU A 121 4.85 7.45 18.87
C GLU A 121 6.33 7.45 18.49
N VAL A 122 6.64 7.41 17.19
CA VAL A 122 8.01 7.58 16.71
C VAL A 122 8.54 8.97 17.11
N ARG A 123 7.75 10.03 16.91
CA ARG A 123 8.14 11.40 17.29
C ARG A 123 8.34 11.54 18.79
N ARG A 124 7.49 10.95 19.62
CA ARG A 124 7.60 10.98 21.09
C ARG A 124 8.92 10.36 21.56
N THR A 125 9.27 9.20 21.00
CA THR A 125 10.48 8.47 21.37
C THR A 125 11.75 9.01 20.74
N LEU A 126 11.66 9.87 19.72
CA LEU A 126 12.81 10.51 19.10
C LEU A 126 13.28 11.70 19.94
N ARG A 127 14.59 11.86 20.10
CA ARG A 127 15.19 13.04 20.72
C ARG A 127 14.91 14.32 19.92
N ASP A 128 15.03 15.47 20.59
CA ASP A 128 14.90 16.78 19.94
C ASP A 128 15.92 17.00 18.80
N ASP A 129 17.11 16.38 18.92
CA ASP A 129 18.19 16.38 17.93
C ASP A 129 18.18 15.13 17.02
N GLY A 130 17.18 14.26 17.15
CA GLY A 130 17.11 13.00 16.43
C GLY A 130 16.64 13.13 14.98
N THR A 131 16.95 12.12 14.17
CA THR A 131 16.57 12.08 12.74
C THR A 131 15.59 10.95 12.44
N LEU A 132 14.56 11.24 11.63
CA LEU A 132 13.64 10.23 11.08
C LEU A 132 13.90 10.06 9.58
N TRP A 133 14.07 8.81 9.17
CA TRP A 133 14.11 8.40 7.77
C TRP A 133 12.87 7.56 7.46
N LEU A 134 11.98 8.10 6.64
CA LEU A 134 10.75 7.45 6.21
C LEU A 134 10.85 7.08 4.74
N ASN A 135 10.80 5.78 4.46
CA ASN A 135 10.66 5.27 3.11
C ASN A 135 9.18 5.05 2.80
N LEU A 136 8.64 5.83 1.86
CA LEU A 136 7.25 5.76 1.42
C LEU A 136 7.18 6.04 -0.08
N GLY A 137 6.39 5.25 -0.80
CA GLY A 137 6.15 5.43 -2.23
C GLY A 137 4.66 5.50 -2.54
N ASP A 138 4.30 6.15 -3.64
CA ASP A 138 2.94 6.19 -4.12
C ASP A 138 2.65 5.03 -5.09
N SER A 139 1.43 4.50 -5.01
CA SER A 139 0.92 3.43 -5.88
C SER A 139 0.27 3.97 -7.17
N TYR A 140 0.18 5.31 -7.33
CA TYR A 140 -0.69 5.98 -8.30
C TYR A 140 0.05 6.58 -9.50
N THR A 141 1.38 6.66 -9.47
CA THR A 141 2.22 7.13 -10.58
C THR A 141 2.52 6.06 -11.63
N SER A 142 1.73 4.99 -11.70
CA SER A 142 1.71 4.11 -12.86
C SER A 142 0.87 4.67 -14.03
N GLY A 143 0.67 5.99 -14.08
CA GLY A 143 0.20 6.69 -15.27
C GLY A 143 1.30 6.78 -16.33
N CYS A 144 1.18 5.97 -17.39
CA CYS A 144 1.92 6.05 -18.64
C CYS A 144 3.40 5.59 -18.61
N ARG A 145 3.62 4.28 -18.45
CA ARG A 145 4.81 3.62 -19.04
C ARG A 145 4.60 3.22 -20.51
N ASP A 146 3.73 3.91 -21.22
CA ASP A 146 3.41 3.64 -22.61
C ASP A 146 4.08 4.59 -23.61
N TYR A 147 5.12 5.34 -23.19
CA TYR A 147 6.11 5.77 -24.17
C TYR A 147 7.05 4.59 -24.50
N ARG A 148 6.49 3.59 -25.20
CA ARG A 148 7.28 2.75 -26.08
C ARG A 148 7.62 3.62 -27.28
N ASP A 149 8.87 4.07 -27.36
CA ASP A 149 9.43 4.65 -28.58
C ASP A 149 9.05 3.73 -29.77
N PRO A 150 8.17 4.16 -30.68
CA PRO A 150 7.70 3.31 -31.77
C PRO A 150 8.84 2.93 -32.73
N GLY A 151 10.01 3.56 -32.62
CA GLY A 151 11.18 3.34 -33.46
C GLY A 151 12.11 2.19 -33.07
N LYS A 152 11.90 1.48 -31.96
CA LYS A 152 12.80 0.36 -31.57
C LYS A 152 12.07 -0.98 -31.44
N ARG A 153 11.76 -1.57 -32.60
CA ARG A 153 11.55 -3.01 -32.70
C ARG A 153 12.91 -3.69 -32.80
N LEU A 154 13.28 -4.47 -31.79
CA LEU A 154 14.36 -5.44 -31.92
C LEU A 154 13.79 -6.66 -32.65
N ASN A 155 14.41 -7.05 -33.76
CA ASN A 155 14.10 -8.30 -34.44
C ASN A 155 14.57 -9.48 -33.57
N SER A 156 14.06 -10.69 -33.86
CA SER A 156 14.28 -11.92 -33.07
C SER A 156 15.75 -12.36 -32.93
N ASP A 157 16.63 -11.74 -33.68
CA ASP A 157 18.08 -11.93 -33.77
C ASP A 157 18.90 -10.80 -33.11
N GLY A 158 18.23 -9.82 -32.47
CA GLY A 158 18.87 -8.87 -31.54
C GLY A 158 19.61 -7.69 -32.18
N ARG A 159 19.36 -7.37 -33.46
CA ARG A 159 19.99 -6.25 -34.16
C ARG A 159 18.99 -5.13 -34.47
N LEU A 160 19.45 -3.87 -34.40
CA LEU A 160 18.66 -2.68 -34.71
C LEU A 160 18.55 -2.50 -36.24
N ASP A 161 17.33 -2.38 -36.76
CA ASP A 161 17.09 -1.96 -38.14
C ASP A 161 17.35 -0.45 -38.30
N GLY A 162 18.01 -0.05 -39.39
CA GLY A 162 18.06 1.35 -39.84
C GLY A 162 19.37 2.12 -39.68
N LEU A 163 20.54 1.46 -39.59
CA LEU A 163 21.83 2.13 -39.81
C LEU A 163 22.30 1.93 -41.25
N GLU A 164 21.70 2.68 -42.19
CA GLU A 164 22.35 2.94 -43.47
C GLU A 164 23.63 3.73 -43.21
N LYS A 165 24.75 3.07 -43.46
CA LYS A 165 26.07 3.69 -43.45
C LYS A 165 26.08 4.75 -44.57
N LYS A 166 26.08 6.03 -44.20
CA LYS A 166 26.60 7.07 -45.10
C LYS A 166 28.10 6.80 -45.28
N GLY A 167 28.43 6.08 -46.35
CA GLY A 167 29.79 5.95 -46.86
C GLY A 167 30.22 7.27 -47.52
N ALA A 168 31.50 7.58 -47.34
CA ALA A 168 32.22 8.64 -48.03
C ALA A 168 32.29 8.42 -49.54
#